data_AF-A0A933MP80-F1
#
_entry.id   AF-A0A933MP80-F1
#
_cell.length_a   1.000
_cell.length_b   1.000
_cell.length_c   1.000
_cell.angle_alpha   90.00
_cell.angle_beta   90.00
_cell.angle_gamma   90.00
#
_symmetry.space_group_name_H-M   'P 1'
#
loop_
_entity.id
_entity.type
_entity.pdbx_description
1 polymer ?
#
loop_
_entity_poly.entity_id
_entity_poly.type
_entity_poly.pdbx_seq_one_letter_code
_entity_poly.pdbx_strand_id
1 'polypeptide(L)'
;YPQPLSRIPQGKIHQTYTSQVHALLLKEYPRRFPVADRIAQEVPDTLLLAEAFWLMEGYFVRTLGMHRVYNSAFMHMLKAEENQKYRNVLKNVLEFNPQILKRFVNFMNNPDEDTAVAQFGKDDKYFGVCILLITLPGLPMFGHGQIEGFTEKYGMEYKKSYWDEIVDEWLVERHKREIFPLLSKRYLFSDVKRFVLYDFYTPSGEVNENVFAYSNCYGTERALVVYNNKYESTCGWIRTSVAMNEEGRLIQKSLAQGLVIKDNGQYYDSFRDNISGLEYLRCGQDLAQNGLYAELEGFKYQVFLDFKEIQDDHKVIYARLTGFLNGRGISNIEDARYELSVKGIQERFFEMTSPQMLRDSLSHADVFSQGMYALFGEIRECGYGVESNIVKELEYVLSAIWQLFEDAEVQSKDIILPFEVDEKGWRILLLWLIVHRLGKNEQESVELFDRWRLNEGIVKSIEMLDVKHQEAVNELLLIKILVKNYRWFEYFRQTTSQAAASLNLKQLLAQPLVQEYLQINRHEGVEYLHKESLEDMLYWLSVVANIQLVTKVKKHDLPAILAGLNETIKKCLHLAEDCGY
;
A
#
# COMPACT_ATOMS: atom_id res chain seq x y z
N TYR A 1 -21.86 -13.40 35.87
CA TYR A 1 -21.39 -13.89 37.19
C TYR A 1 -22.31 -13.38 38.27
N PRO A 2 -23.15 -14.22 38.89
CA PRO A 2 -23.39 -14.07 40.31
C PRO A 2 -22.16 -14.58 41.07
N GLN A 3 -21.75 -13.80 42.07
CA GLN A 3 -20.81 -14.16 43.12
C GLN A 3 -21.26 -15.44 43.88
N PRO A 4 -20.35 -16.07 44.63
CA PRO A 4 -20.35 -17.50 44.90
C PRO A 4 -21.43 -17.94 45.89
N LEU A 5 -21.96 -19.14 45.64
CA LEU A 5 -22.44 -20.13 46.63
C LEU A 5 -22.70 -19.58 48.04
N SER A 6 -23.82 -18.89 48.22
CA SER A 6 -24.41 -18.65 49.55
C SER A 6 -25.85 -19.14 49.57
N ARG A 7 -26.01 -20.47 49.50
CA ARG A 7 -27.13 -21.28 50.02
C ARG A 7 -27.08 -22.69 49.42
N ILE A 8 -26.07 -23.46 49.81
CA ILE A 8 -26.21 -24.91 49.94
C ILE A 8 -25.79 -25.20 51.37
N PRO A 9 -26.59 -25.91 52.18
CA PRO A 9 -26.22 -26.23 53.55
C PRO A 9 -24.85 -26.92 53.55
N GLN A 10 -23.87 -26.31 54.22
CA GLN A 10 -22.63 -26.98 54.57
C GLN A 10 -22.98 -28.17 55.48
N GLY A 11 -22.99 -29.37 54.89
CA GLY A 11 -23.33 -30.58 55.61
C GLY A 11 -23.25 -31.82 54.72
N LYS A 12 -22.08 -32.45 54.68
CA LYS A 12 -21.86 -33.90 54.49
C LYS A 12 -22.34 -34.62 53.20
N ILE A 13 -22.84 -33.97 52.15
CA ILE A 13 -23.40 -34.72 50.99
C ILE A 13 -22.51 -34.72 49.71
N HIS A 14 -21.47 -33.90 49.59
CA HIS A 14 -20.67 -33.78 48.34
C HIS A 14 -19.29 -34.47 48.31
N GLN A 15 -18.89 -35.20 49.35
CA GLN A 15 -17.63 -35.97 49.33
C GLN A 15 -17.82 -37.48 49.16
N THR A 16 -19.02 -38.02 49.33
CA THR A 16 -19.24 -39.47 49.33
C THR A 16 -19.67 -40.02 47.97
N TYR A 17 -20.46 -39.28 47.18
CA TYR A 17 -20.97 -39.78 45.89
C TYR A 17 -19.96 -39.68 44.74
N THR A 18 -19.21 -38.58 44.64
CA THR A 18 -18.18 -38.40 43.59
C THR A 18 -17.01 -39.37 43.78
N SER A 19 -16.60 -39.61 45.02
CA SER A 19 -15.50 -40.53 45.35
C SER A 19 -15.85 -41.98 45.10
N GLN A 20 -17.09 -42.40 45.40
CA GLN A 20 -17.54 -43.78 45.18
C GLN A 20 -17.81 -44.07 43.70
N VAL A 21 -18.40 -43.13 42.94
CA VAL A 21 -18.58 -43.28 41.49
C VAL A 21 -17.24 -43.25 40.76
N HIS A 22 -16.32 -42.34 41.15
CA HIS A 22 -14.97 -42.30 40.60
C HIS A 22 -14.14 -43.54 40.97
N ALA A 23 -14.26 -44.03 42.21
CA ALA A 23 -13.62 -45.29 42.61
C ALA A 23 -14.25 -46.51 41.91
N LEU A 24 -15.56 -46.51 41.66
CA LEU A 24 -16.24 -47.56 40.89
C LEU A 24 -15.81 -47.54 39.42
N LEU A 25 -15.74 -46.37 38.78
CA LEU A 25 -15.22 -46.20 37.42
C LEU A 25 -13.75 -46.63 37.31
N LEU A 26 -12.90 -46.27 38.29
CA LEU A 26 -11.50 -46.70 38.33
C LEU A 26 -11.33 -48.19 38.66
N LYS A 27 -12.29 -48.80 39.38
CA LYS A 27 -12.26 -50.22 39.78
C LYS A 27 -12.85 -51.14 38.70
N GLU A 28 -13.84 -50.69 37.94
CA GLU A 28 -14.36 -51.41 36.76
C GLU A 28 -13.51 -51.19 35.49
N TYR A 29 -12.88 -50.01 35.34
CA TYR A 29 -12.05 -49.67 34.18
C TYR A 29 -10.62 -49.28 34.58
N PRO A 30 -9.84 -50.19 35.20
CA PRO A 30 -8.51 -49.89 35.74
C PRO A 30 -7.44 -49.58 34.67
N ARG A 31 -7.77 -49.66 33.38
CA ARG A 31 -6.88 -49.35 32.25
C ARG A 31 -7.65 -48.67 31.13
N ARG A 32 -7.44 -47.35 30.97
CA ARG A 32 -7.81 -46.52 29.81
C ARG A 32 -9.32 -46.49 29.50
N PHE A 33 -9.82 -45.36 29.01
CA PHE A 33 -11.10 -45.38 28.29
C PHE A 33 -10.90 -46.26 27.05
N PRO A 34 -11.44 -47.49 26.97
CA PRO A 34 -11.15 -48.41 25.86
C PRO A 34 -11.67 -47.87 24.54
N VAL A 35 -12.63 -46.93 24.61
CA VAL A 35 -13.26 -46.30 23.45
C VAL A 35 -12.26 -45.54 22.60
N ALA A 36 -11.35 -44.75 23.19
CA ALA A 36 -10.38 -43.99 22.40
C ALA A 36 -9.37 -44.93 21.71
N ASP A 37 -8.87 -45.93 22.43
CA ASP A 37 -7.96 -46.94 21.88
C ASP A 37 -8.64 -47.77 20.78
N ARG A 38 -9.90 -48.17 20.97
CA ARG A 38 -10.68 -48.90 19.96
C ARG A 38 -10.99 -48.04 18.74
N ILE A 39 -11.38 -46.79 18.92
CA ILE A 39 -11.62 -45.87 17.80
C ILE A 39 -10.33 -45.67 16.99
N ALA A 40 -9.19 -45.50 17.66
CA ALA A 40 -7.90 -45.39 16.99
C ALA A 40 -7.51 -46.65 16.19
N GLN A 41 -8.01 -47.84 16.55
CA GLN A 41 -7.73 -49.10 15.85
C GLN A 41 -8.78 -49.44 14.78
N GLU A 42 -10.06 -49.28 15.12
CA GLU A 42 -11.20 -49.73 14.32
C GLU A 42 -11.63 -48.65 13.30
N VAL A 43 -11.51 -47.36 13.65
CA VAL A 43 -11.95 -46.23 12.82
C VAL A 43 -10.99 -45.03 12.97
N PRO A 44 -9.72 -45.17 12.56
CA PRO A 44 -8.62 -44.23 12.89
C PRO A 44 -8.83 -42.79 12.41
N ASP A 45 -9.68 -42.58 11.40
CA ASP A 45 -9.99 -41.24 10.87
C ASP A 45 -11.05 -40.49 11.71
N THR A 46 -11.51 -41.06 12.83
CA THR A 46 -12.49 -40.43 13.72
C THR A 46 -11.84 -39.46 14.70
N LEU A 47 -12.22 -38.18 14.61
CA LEU A 47 -11.80 -37.16 15.56
C LEU A 47 -12.60 -37.28 16.87
N LEU A 48 -11.90 -37.20 18.00
CA LEU A 48 -12.50 -37.20 19.34
C LEU A 48 -12.31 -35.85 20.00
N LEU A 49 -13.43 -35.27 20.40
CA LEU A 49 -13.52 -33.95 20.98
C LEU A 49 -14.12 -34.07 22.38
N ALA A 50 -13.34 -33.69 23.39
CA ALA A 50 -13.79 -33.67 24.76
C ALA A 50 -14.38 -32.30 25.11
N GLU A 51 -15.66 -32.28 25.42
CA GLU A 51 -16.27 -31.17 26.15
C GLU A 51 -15.95 -31.35 27.64
N ALA A 52 -14.82 -30.78 28.05
CA ALA A 52 -14.36 -30.81 29.42
C ALA A 52 -14.02 -29.40 29.88
N PHE A 53 -14.53 -29.04 31.05
CA PHE A 53 -14.23 -27.78 31.71
C PHE A 53 -13.13 -28.05 32.77
N TRP A 54 -12.52 -27.02 33.37
CA TRP A 54 -11.61 -27.11 34.54
C TRP A 54 -10.09 -27.31 34.32
N LEU A 55 -9.46 -26.77 33.27
CA LEU A 55 -7.98 -26.79 33.14
C LEU A 55 -7.35 -28.20 33.20
N MET A 56 -8.13 -29.22 32.84
CA MET A 56 -7.76 -30.64 32.87
C MET A 56 -7.30 -31.15 31.50
N GLU A 57 -6.98 -30.27 30.56
CA GLU A 57 -6.73 -30.62 29.17
C GLU A 57 -5.56 -31.60 29.04
N GLY A 58 -4.50 -31.38 29.81
CA GLY A 58 -3.35 -32.28 29.90
C GLY A 58 -3.70 -33.69 30.41
N TYR A 59 -4.78 -33.84 31.18
CA TYR A 59 -5.32 -35.13 31.62
C TYR A 59 -6.15 -35.79 30.51
N PHE A 60 -7.09 -35.09 29.90
CA PHE A 60 -7.92 -35.63 28.81
C PHE A 60 -7.10 -36.07 27.60
N VAL A 61 -6.09 -35.28 27.25
CA VAL A 61 -5.23 -35.55 26.10
C VAL A 61 -4.30 -36.73 26.33
N ARG A 62 -3.59 -36.76 27.47
CA ARG A 62 -2.53 -37.74 27.70
C ARG A 62 -3.05 -39.03 28.33
N THR A 63 -4.03 -38.92 29.21
CA THR A 63 -4.56 -40.04 29.97
C THR A 63 -5.72 -40.70 29.25
N LEU A 64 -6.60 -39.92 28.61
CA LEU A 64 -7.83 -40.43 27.98
C LEU A 64 -7.75 -40.57 26.45
N GLY A 65 -6.66 -40.12 25.83
CA GLY A 65 -6.44 -40.29 24.38
C GLY A 65 -7.27 -39.36 23.49
N MET A 66 -7.86 -38.29 24.05
CA MET A 66 -8.68 -37.36 23.28
C MET A 66 -7.83 -36.52 22.31
N HIS A 67 -8.35 -36.32 21.09
CA HIS A 67 -7.64 -35.57 20.05
C HIS A 67 -7.71 -34.06 20.28
N ARG A 68 -8.86 -33.57 20.77
CA ARG A 68 -9.18 -32.17 21.00
C ARG A 68 -9.98 -32.00 22.29
N VAL A 69 -9.89 -30.81 22.90
CA VAL A 69 -10.60 -30.48 24.14
C VAL A 69 -11.05 -29.03 24.14
N TYR A 70 -12.24 -28.77 24.66
CA TYR A 70 -12.80 -27.43 24.78
C TYR A 70 -11.93 -26.54 25.69
N ASN A 71 -11.77 -25.28 25.29
CA ASN A 71 -11.07 -24.27 26.06
C ASN A 71 -12.04 -23.14 26.43
N SER A 72 -12.88 -23.37 27.44
CA SER A 72 -13.81 -22.34 27.93
C SER A 72 -13.10 -21.15 28.58
N ALA A 73 -11.85 -21.33 29.02
CA ALA A 73 -11.04 -20.25 29.55
C ALA A 73 -10.81 -19.15 28.51
N PHE A 74 -10.66 -19.50 27.22
CA PHE A 74 -10.61 -18.54 26.11
C PHE A 74 -11.80 -17.58 26.16
N MET A 75 -13.02 -18.13 26.14
CA MET A 75 -14.24 -17.33 26.08
C MET A 75 -14.43 -16.50 27.36
N HIS A 76 -14.42 -17.15 28.53
CA HIS A 76 -14.76 -16.47 29.78
C HIS A 76 -13.72 -15.39 30.16
N MET A 77 -12.43 -15.69 30.04
CA MET A 77 -11.39 -14.74 30.46
C MET A 77 -11.29 -13.56 29.48
N LEU A 78 -11.40 -13.79 28.17
CA LEU A 78 -11.37 -12.69 27.20
C LEU A 78 -12.63 -11.81 27.27
N LYS A 79 -13.81 -12.42 27.51
CA LYS A 79 -15.07 -11.68 27.76
C LYS A 79 -14.92 -10.75 28.97
N ALA A 80 -14.42 -11.28 30.07
CA ALA A 80 -14.25 -10.57 31.34
C ALA A 80 -12.98 -9.70 31.40
N GLU A 81 -12.19 -9.62 30.33
CA GLU A 81 -10.91 -8.90 30.28
C GLU A 81 -9.92 -9.35 31.36
N GLU A 82 -10.01 -10.63 31.78
CA GLU A 82 -9.05 -11.27 32.67
C GLU A 82 -7.79 -11.70 31.90
N ASN A 83 -7.22 -10.76 31.15
CA ASN A 83 -6.17 -10.99 30.14
C ASN A 83 -4.92 -11.62 30.75
N GLN A 84 -4.50 -11.14 31.92
CA GLN A 84 -3.41 -11.74 32.69
C GLN A 84 -3.65 -13.24 32.96
N LYS A 85 -4.86 -13.61 33.37
CA LYS A 85 -5.17 -15.01 33.67
C LYS A 85 -5.08 -15.86 32.41
N TYR A 86 -5.61 -15.37 31.29
CA TYR A 86 -5.54 -16.09 30.03
C TYR A 86 -4.10 -16.19 29.49
N ARG A 87 -3.30 -15.11 29.57
CA ARG A 87 -1.87 -15.15 29.27
C ARG A 87 -1.12 -16.14 30.15
N ASN A 88 -1.46 -16.24 31.44
CA ASN A 88 -0.87 -17.24 32.34
C ASN A 88 -1.21 -18.68 31.93
N VAL A 89 -2.44 -18.94 31.46
CA VAL A 89 -2.81 -20.26 30.89
C VAL A 89 -1.90 -20.59 29.70
N LEU A 90 -1.69 -19.65 28.78
CA LEU A 90 -0.81 -19.85 27.62
C LEU A 90 0.65 -20.06 28.05
N LYS A 91 1.19 -19.22 28.94
CA LYS A 91 2.55 -19.33 29.49
C LYS A 91 2.78 -20.70 30.13
N ASN A 92 1.87 -21.13 31.00
CA ASN A 92 1.95 -22.44 31.67
C ASN A 92 1.93 -23.61 30.67
N VAL A 93 1.09 -23.53 29.64
CA VAL A 93 1.04 -24.55 28.57
C VAL A 93 2.35 -24.59 27.79
N LEU A 94 2.91 -23.43 27.43
CA LEU A 94 4.17 -23.34 26.67
C LEU A 94 5.38 -23.81 27.49
N GLU A 95 5.43 -23.52 28.79
CA GLU A 95 6.49 -24.00 29.70
C GLU A 95 6.39 -25.51 29.97
N PHE A 96 5.16 -26.04 30.02
CA PHE A 96 4.95 -27.46 30.28
C PHE A 96 5.09 -28.33 29.04
N ASN A 97 4.25 -28.10 28.03
CA ASN A 97 4.26 -28.80 26.76
C ASN A 97 3.46 -28.02 25.69
N PRO A 98 4.15 -27.31 24.77
CA PRO A 98 3.50 -26.54 23.70
C PRO A 98 2.55 -27.36 22.81
N GLN A 99 2.76 -28.68 22.68
CA GLN A 99 1.90 -29.56 21.88
C GLN A 99 0.45 -29.64 22.37
N ILE A 100 0.17 -29.20 23.60
CA ILE A 100 -1.19 -29.11 24.14
C ILE A 100 -1.97 -27.98 23.45
N LEU A 101 -1.32 -26.87 23.10
CA LEU A 101 -2.00 -25.68 22.56
C LEU A 101 -2.76 -25.99 21.26
N LYS A 102 -2.18 -26.78 20.35
CA LYS A 102 -2.86 -27.21 19.11
C LYS A 102 -4.03 -28.18 19.33
N ARG A 103 -4.27 -28.63 20.56
CA ARG A 103 -5.38 -29.51 20.91
C ARG A 103 -6.59 -28.75 21.47
N PHE A 104 -6.44 -27.47 21.77
CA PHE A 104 -7.56 -26.65 22.22
C PHE A 104 -8.56 -26.41 21.11
N VAL A 105 -9.83 -26.44 21.49
CA VAL A 105 -10.94 -25.93 20.71
C VAL A 105 -11.38 -24.64 21.36
N ASN A 106 -11.02 -23.53 20.71
CA ASN A 106 -11.40 -22.20 21.15
C ASN A 106 -12.75 -21.86 20.52
N PHE A 107 -13.58 -21.13 21.25
CA PHE A 107 -14.88 -20.67 20.77
C PHE A 107 -15.27 -19.37 21.47
N MET A 108 -16.09 -18.56 20.82
CA MET A 108 -16.67 -17.35 21.41
C MET A 108 -18.06 -17.59 22.00
N ASN A 109 -18.71 -18.68 21.61
CA ASN A 109 -19.92 -19.21 22.23
C ASN A 109 -20.07 -20.68 21.86
N ASN A 110 -20.94 -21.37 22.59
CA ASN A 110 -21.46 -22.69 22.28
C ASN A 110 -22.97 -22.72 22.64
N PRO A 111 -23.70 -23.83 22.44
CA PRO A 111 -25.13 -23.88 22.74
C PRO A 111 -25.52 -23.64 24.21
N ASP A 112 -24.61 -23.86 25.16
CA ASP A 112 -24.87 -23.64 26.60
C ASP A 112 -24.58 -22.20 27.04
N GLU A 113 -23.81 -21.46 26.25
CA GLU A 113 -23.36 -20.09 26.54
C GLU A 113 -24.17 -19.04 25.78
N ASP A 114 -24.10 -17.79 26.22
CA ASP A 114 -24.75 -16.69 25.51
C ASP A 114 -24.09 -16.49 24.12
N THR A 115 -24.86 -15.96 23.16
CA THR A 115 -24.38 -15.74 21.79
C THR A 115 -23.14 -14.83 21.77
N ALA A 116 -22.25 -15.01 20.79
CA ALA A 116 -21.01 -14.24 20.71
C ALA A 116 -21.27 -12.72 20.71
N VAL A 117 -22.34 -12.26 20.03
CA VAL A 117 -22.75 -10.85 20.01
C VAL A 117 -23.24 -10.34 21.36
N ALA A 118 -23.96 -11.15 22.13
CA ALA A 118 -24.38 -10.79 23.49
C ALA A 118 -23.18 -10.71 24.45
N GLN A 119 -22.14 -11.51 24.20
CA GLN A 119 -20.96 -11.58 25.07
C GLN A 119 -19.90 -10.53 24.76
N PHE A 120 -19.65 -10.24 23.48
CA PHE A 120 -18.53 -9.41 23.01
C PHE A 120 -18.97 -8.15 22.25
N GLY A 121 -20.27 -7.96 22.04
CA GLY A 121 -20.79 -6.93 21.15
C GLY A 121 -20.62 -7.30 19.67
N LYS A 122 -20.69 -6.29 18.80
CA LYS A 122 -20.60 -6.47 17.34
C LYS A 122 -19.41 -5.75 16.70
N ASP A 123 -18.56 -5.11 17.50
CA ASP A 123 -17.51 -4.21 17.01
C ASP A 123 -16.11 -4.71 17.43
N ASP A 124 -15.15 -3.79 17.64
CA ASP A 124 -13.73 -4.07 17.82
C ASP A 124 -13.40 -5.20 18.81
N LYS A 125 -14.06 -5.28 19.97
CA LYS A 125 -13.84 -6.37 20.93
C LYS A 125 -14.22 -7.74 20.37
N TYR A 126 -15.36 -7.82 19.67
CA TYR A 126 -15.80 -9.04 19.01
C TYR A 126 -14.77 -9.47 17.97
N PHE A 127 -14.36 -8.56 17.08
CA PHE A 127 -13.42 -8.90 16.02
C PHE A 127 -12.02 -9.20 16.56
N GLY A 128 -11.54 -8.48 17.58
CA GLY A 128 -10.24 -8.76 18.20
C GLY A 128 -10.17 -10.13 18.85
N VAL A 129 -11.24 -10.56 19.54
CA VAL A 129 -11.33 -11.93 20.06
C VAL A 129 -11.49 -12.96 18.93
N CYS A 130 -12.22 -12.63 17.86
CA CYS A 130 -12.33 -13.48 16.68
C CYS A 130 -10.98 -13.66 15.96
N ILE A 131 -10.14 -12.62 15.91
CA ILE A 131 -8.75 -12.72 15.43
C ILE A 131 -7.98 -13.73 16.29
N LEU A 132 -7.98 -13.58 17.62
CA LEU A 132 -7.34 -14.56 18.50
C LEU A 132 -7.85 -16.00 18.28
N LEU A 133 -9.16 -16.16 18.07
CA LEU A 133 -9.79 -17.46 17.84
C LEU A 133 -9.17 -18.15 16.61
N ILE A 134 -8.99 -17.42 15.51
CA ILE A 134 -8.55 -17.99 14.24
C ILE A 134 -7.01 -18.02 14.07
N THR A 135 -6.27 -17.19 14.82
CA THR A 135 -4.81 -17.08 14.70
C THR A 135 -4.02 -17.76 15.83
N LEU A 136 -4.65 -18.17 16.93
CA LEU A 136 -4.01 -19.07 17.90
C LEU A 136 -3.93 -20.52 17.36
N PRO A 137 -2.93 -21.32 17.79
CA PRO A 137 -2.91 -22.75 17.47
C PRO A 137 -4.12 -23.48 18.07
N GLY A 138 -4.60 -24.52 17.40
CA GLY A 138 -5.79 -25.28 17.81
C GLY A 138 -6.88 -25.34 16.76
N LEU A 139 -8.11 -25.59 17.20
CA LEU A 139 -9.29 -25.60 16.34
C LEU A 139 -10.19 -24.41 16.70
N PRO A 140 -10.42 -23.45 15.79
CA PRO A 140 -11.46 -22.45 15.98
C PRO A 140 -12.83 -23.10 15.77
N MET A 141 -13.78 -22.83 16.65
CA MET A 141 -15.17 -23.23 16.50
C MET A 141 -16.06 -21.99 16.54
N PHE A 142 -16.85 -21.80 15.48
CA PHE A 142 -17.86 -20.76 15.38
C PHE A 142 -19.20 -21.29 15.85
N GLY A 143 -19.87 -20.55 16.73
CA GLY A 143 -21.22 -20.88 17.15
C GLY A 143 -22.23 -20.63 16.03
N HIS A 144 -23.40 -21.26 16.13
CA HIS A 144 -24.51 -20.97 15.23
C HIS A 144 -24.86 -19.47 15.27
N GLY A 145 -25.10 -18.88 14.10
CA GLY A 145 -25.51 -17.48 13.98
C GLY A 145 -24.43 -16.45 14.33
N GLN A 146 -23.21 -16.88 14.65
CA GLN A 146 -22.13 -15.99 15.07
C GLN A 146 -21.72 -15.02 13.94
N ILE A 147 -21.66 -15.50 12.69
CA ILE A 147 -21.28 -14.69 11.53
C ILE A 147 -22.42 -13.73 11.15
N GLU A 148 -23.65 -14.24 11.19
CA GLU A 148 -24.89 -13.54 10.86
C GLU A 148 -25.31 -12.52 11.91
N GLY A 149 -24.76 -12.62 13.13
CA GLY A 149 -25.05 -11.71 14.24
C GLY A 149 -26.34 -12.01 15.00
N PHE A 150 -26.79 -13.26 14.96
CA PHE A 150 -27.99 -13.73 15.65
C PHE A 150 -27.82 -13.69 17.17
N THR A 151 -28.93 -13.39 17.84
CA THR A 151 -29.01 -13.09 19.27
C THR A 151 -29.81 -14.13 20.04
N GLU A 152 -30.63 -14.95 19.37
CA GLU A 152 -31.37 -16.01 20.03
C GLU A 152 -30.40 -17.05 20.62
N LYS A 153 -30.44 -17.19 21.95
CA LYS A 153 -29.80 -18.32 22.62
C LYS A 153 -30.80 -19.47 22.69
N TYR A 154 -30.46 -20.60 22.09
CA TYR A 154 -31.22 -21.83 22.26
C TYR A 154 -30.28 -23.03 22.36
N GLY A 155 -30.49 -23.84 23.39
CA GLY A 155 -29.72 -25.05 23.67
C GLY A 155 -30.18 -26.28 22.89
N MET A 156 -29.62 -27.43 23.24
CA MET A 156 -29.85 -28.72 22.57
C MET A 156 -31.29 -29.25 22.74
N GLU A 157 -32.09 -28.65 23.62
CA GLU A 157 -33.50 -28.98 23.84
C GLU A 157 -34.44 -28.48 22.72
N TYR A 158 -33.94 -27.62 21.82
CA TYR A 158 -34.74 -26.99 20.76
C TYR A 158 -34.49 -27.63 19.38
N LYS A 159 -35.57 -27.83 18.61
CA LYS A 159 -35.49 -28.42 17.26
C LYS A 159 -35.16 -27.41 16.16
N LYS A 160 -35.40 -26.13 16.41
CA LYS A 160 -35.18 -25.00 15.49
C LYS A 160 -35.14 -23.69 16.28
N SER A 161 -34.64 -22.62 15.66
CA SER A 161 -34.83 -21.26 16.14
C SER A 161 -36.31 -20.88 16.18
N TYR A 162 -36.71 -20.05 17.14
CA TYR A 162 -38.04 -19.46 17.20
C TYR A 162 -38.08 -18.03 16.68
N TRP A 163 -36.93 -17.35 16.69
CA TRP A 163 -36.83 -15.98 16.24
C TRP A 163 -36.54 -15.95 14.74
N ASP A 164 -37.26 -15.08 14.04
CA ASP A 164 -37.01 -14.77 12.64
C ASP A 164 -36.01 -13.61 12.58
N GLU A 165 -34.74 -13.93 12.85
CA GLU A 165 -33.67 -12.94 12.90
C GLU A 165 -33.16 -12.59 11.50
N ILE A 166 -32.96 -11.30 11.26
CA ILE A 166 -32.40 -10.79 10.02
C ILE A 166 -30.88 -10.75 10.15
N VAL A 167 -30.18 -11.19 9.10
CA VAL A 167 -28.71 -11.15 9.02
C VAL A 167 -28.21 -9.71 9.14
N ASP A 168 -27.20 -9.52 9.99
CA ASP A 168 -26.46 -8.27 10.11
C ASP A 168 -25.41 -8.17 8.98
N GLU A 169 -25.81 -7.60 7.85
CA GLU A 169 -24.96 -7.50 6.66
C GLU A 169 -23.62 -6.77 6.93
N TRP A 170 -23.61 -5.77 7.82
CA TRP A 170 -22.37 -5.07 8.15
C TRP A 170 -21.39 -5.99 8.90
N LEU A 171 -21.92 -6.78 9.85
CA LEU A 171 -21.11 -7.76 10.57
C LEU A 171 -20.55 -8.81 9.62
N VAL A 172 -21.37 -9.31 8.69
CA VAL A 172 -20.95 -10.28 7.65
C VAL A 172 -19.87 -9.69 6.75
N GLU A 173 -20.05 -8.47 6.25
CA GLU A 173 -19.06 -7.79 5.38
C GLU A 173 -17.73 -7.55 6.12
N ARG A 174 -17.76 -7.22 7.41
CA ARG A 174 -16.53 -7.10 8.21
C ARG A 174 -15.84 -8.47 8.42
N HIS A 175 -16.58 -9.56 8.61
CA HIS A 175 -16.00 -10.91 8.60
C HIS A 175 -15.33 -11.25 7.26
N LYS A 176 -15.98 -10.93 6.13
CA LYS A 176 -15.41 -11.12 4.79
C LYS A 176 -14.12 -10.33 4.60
N ARG A 177 -14.05 -9.10 5.12
CA ARG A 177 -12.87 -8.24 5.02
C ARG A 177 -11.73 -8.70 5.93
N GLU A 178 -12.00 -9.03 7.19
CA GLU A 178 -10.96 -9.16 8.22
C GLU A 178 -10.69 -10.60 8.68
N ILE A 179 -11.72 -11.46 8.72
CA ILE A 179 -11.63 -12.81 9.30
C ILE A 179 -11.40 -13.87 8.22
N PHE A 180 -12.17 -13.85 7.13
CA PHE A 180 -12.13 -14.90 6.11
C PHE A 180 -10.78 -15.01 5.37
N PRO A 181 -10.06 -13.91 5.05
CA PRO A 181 -8.73 -14.00 4.46
C PRO A 181 -7.74 -14.74 5.37
N LEU A 182 -7.81 -14.50 6.69
CA LEU A 182 -6.98 -15.17 7.69
C LEU A 182 -7.38 -16.64 7.89
N LEU A 183 -8.67 -16.97 7.82
CA LEU A 183 -9.16 -18.36 7.81
C LEU A 183 -8.66 -19.14 6.60
N SER A 184 -8.58 -18.52 5.42
CA SER A 184 -7.99 -19.18 4.23
C SER A 184 -6.51 -19.53 4.43
N LYS A 185 -5.82 -18.78 5.31
CA LYS A 185 -4.43 -18.99 5.73
C LYS A 185 -4.30 -19.77 7.04
N ARG A 186 -5.34 -20.51 7.48
CA ARG A 186 -5.33 -21.22 8.79
C ARG A 186 -4.12 -22.14 8.98
N TYR A 187 -3.59 -22.72 7.91
CA TYR A 187 -2.37 -23.55 7.94
C TYR A 187 -1.15 -22.83 8.55
N LEU A 188 -1.07 -21.50 8.41
CA LEU A 188 0.00 -20.66 8.98
C LEU A 188 -0.09 -20.55 10.51
N PHE A 189 -1.27 -20.76 11.08
CA PHE A 189 -1.57 -20.48 12.47
C PHE A 189 -1.89 -21.73 13.29
N SER A 190 -2.26 -22.85 12.64
CA SER A 190 -2.85 -24.00 13.33
C SER A 190 -1.88 -24.85 14.15
N ASP A 191 -0.60 -24.83 13.82
CA ASP A 191 0.44 -25.63 14.49
C ASP A 191 1.26 -24.80 15.48
N VAL A 192 1.92 -25.49 16.40
CA VAL A 192 2.74 -24.89 17.49
C VAL A 192 4.23 -24.94 17.20
N LYS A 193 4.66 -25.64 16.15
CA LYS A 193 6.08 -25.88 15.84
C LYS A 193 6.91 -24.58 15.74
N ARG A 194 6.31 -23.51 15.22
CA ARG A 194 6.94 -22.20 15.04
C ARG A 194 6.20 -21.09 15.79
N PHE A 195 5.30 -21.45 16.68
CA PHE A 195 4.54 -20.49 17.47
C PHE A 195 5.43 -19.88 18.56
N VAL A 196 5.45 -18.57 18.66
CA VAL A 196 6.21 -17.83 19.68
C VAL A 196 5.32 -16.76 20.30
N LEU A 197 5.09 -16.84 21.61
CA LEU A 197 4.33 -15.84 22.38
C LEU A 197 5.30 -14.82 23.00
N TYR A 198 4.99 -13.53 22.88
CA TYR A 198 5.84 -12.43 23.36
C TYR A 198 5.23 -11.68 24.53
N ASP A 199 6.11 -11.12 25.35
CA ASP A 199 5.75 -10.04 26.27
C ASP A 199 5.76 -8.71 25.51
N PHE A 200 4.77 -7.86 25.82
CA PHE A 200 4.63 -6.52 25.27
C PHE A 200 5.07 -5.53 26.36
N TYR A 201 6.21 -4.89 26.17
CA TYR A 201 6.80 -4.00 27.16
C TYR A 201 6.36 -2.56 26.93
N THR A 202 5.73 -1.95 27.93
CA THR A 202 5.39 -0.53 27.92
C THR A 202 6.66 0.33 27.97
N PRO A 203 6.56 1.65 27.70
CA PRO A 203 7.69 2.57 27.90
C PRO A 203 8.25 2.59 29.33
N SER A 204 7.47 2.18 30.34
CA SER A 204 7.94 2.04 31.73
C SER A 204 8.75 0.77 31.97
N GLY A 205 8.84 -0.15 30.99
CA GLY A 205 9.55 -1.42 31.10
C GLY A 205 8.73 -2.56 31.72
N GLU A 206 7.45 -2.34 32.00
CA GLU A 206 6.54 -3.35 32.54
C GLU A 206 5.85 -4.13 31.40
N VAL A 207 5.46 -5.38 31.67
CA VAL A 207 4.69 -6.16 30.70
C VAL A 207 3.23 -5.73 30.75
N ASN A 208 2.68 -5.25 29.64
CA ASN A 208 1.24 -5.03 29.51
C ASN A 208 0.53 -6.35 29.18
N GLU A 209 -0.09 -6.93 30.20
CA GLU A 209 -0.73 -8.24 30.10
C GLU A 209 -2.11 -8.17 29.42
N ASN A 210 -2.56 -6.97 29.01
CA ASN A 210 -3.73 -6.80 28.15
C ASN A 210 -3.44 -7.00 26.66
N VAL A 211 -2.17 -6.92 26.26
CA VAL A 211 -1.77 -7.09 24.87
C VAL A 211 -1.38 -8.53 24.63
N PHE A 212 -1.95 -9.18 23.63
CA PHE A 212 -1.54 -10.48 23.11
C PHE A 212 -0.65 -10.24 21.89
N ALA A 213 0.59 -10.73 21.91
CA ALA A 213 1.54 -10.58 20.82
C ALA A 213 2.20 -11.93 20.52
N TYR A 214 2.07 -12.47 19.32
CA TYR A 214 2.66 -13.76 18.96
C TYR A 214 2.93 -13.87 17.47
N SER A 215 3.92 -14.68 17.12
CA SER A 215 4.26 -15.00 15.74
C SER A 215 4.07 -16.48 15.45
N ASN A 216 3.90 -16.80 14.16
CA ASN A 216 3.96 -18.16 13.65
C ASN A 216 4.55 -18.17 12.24
N CYS A 217 5.04 -19.33 11.80
CA CYS A 217 5.63 -19.50 10.48
C CYS A 217 5.24 -20.84 9.86
N TYR A 218 5.01 -20.84 8.56
CA TYR A 218 4.80 -22.04 7.76
C TYR A 218 5.53 -21.92 6.42
N GLY A 219 6.48 -22.83 6.17
CA GLY A 219 7.38 -22.70 5.03
C GLY A 219 8.16 -21.38 5.11
N THR A 220 7.98 -20.52 4.10
CA THR A 220 8.56 -19.17 4.05
C THR A 220 7.62 -18.08 4.55
N GLU A 221 6.33 -18.39 4.73
CA GLU A 221 5.33 -17.43 5.23
C GLU A 221 5.50 -17.24 6.74
N ARG A 222 5.32 -15.98 7.16
CA ARG A 222 5.52 -15.53 8.53
C ARG A 222 4.33 -14.65 8.90
N ALA A 223 3.91 -14.71 10.16
CA ALA A 223 2.86 -13.85 10.69
C ALA A 223 3.25 -13.31 12.07
N LEU A 224 2.84 -12.08 12.36
CA LEU A 224 2.87 -11.49 13.69
C LEU A 224 1.50 -10.89 13.99
N VAL A 225 0.85 -11.36 15.05
CA VAL A 225 -0.45 -10.90 15.52
C VAL A 225 -0.26 -10.13 16.81
N VAL A 226 -0.88 -8.95 16.87
CA VAL A 226 -0.88 -8.10 18.06
C VAL A 226 -2.31 -7.65 18.33
N TYR A 227 -2.81 -7.81 19.56
CA TYR A 227 -4.17 -7.42 19.93
C TYR A 227 -4.21 -6.86 21.36
N ASN A 228 -4.79 -5.69 21.53
CA ASN A 228 -5.06 -5.09 22.84
C ASN A 228 -6.48 -5.45 23.31
N ASN A 229 -6.66 -6.44 24.20
CA ASN A 229 -8.00 -6.81 24.70
C ASN A 229 -8.44 -5.92 25.87
N LYS A 230 -8.35 -4.60 25.69
CA LYS A 230 -8.68 -3.60 26.71
C LYS A 230 -9.13 -2.31 26.03
N TYR A 231 -9.98 -1.52 26.70
CA TYR A 231 -10.50 -0.27 26.15
C TYR A 231 -9.45 0.85 26.09
N GLU A 232 -8.52 0.87 27.05
CA GLU A 232 -7.43 1.84 27.10
C GLU A 232 -6.42 1.62 25.98
N SER A 233 -6.01 2.69 25.31
CA SER A 233 -4.92 2.67 24.34
C SER A 233 -3.59 2.34 25.01
N THR A 234 -2.69 1.69 24.27
CA THR A 234 -1.35 1.35 24.75
C THR A 234 -0.32 1.42 23.62
N CYS A 235 0.94 1.64 23.99
CA CYS A 235 2.06 1.53 23.09
C CYS A 235 3.22 0.81 23.79
N GLY A 236 4.13 0.26 23.00
CA GLY A 236 5.22 -0.54 23.55
C GLY A 236 5.94 -1.39 22.53
N TRP A 237 6.79 -2.26 23.04
CA TRP A 237 7.75 -3.04 22.26
C TRP A 237 7.51 -4.53 22.40
N ILE A 238 7.53 -5.23 21.26
CA ILE A 238 7.53 -6.68 21.15
C ILE A 238 8.97 -7.10 20.83
N ARG A 239 9.66 -7.71 21.79
CA ARG A 239 11.09 -8.02 21.63
C ARG A 239 11.47 -9.45 22.01
N THR A 240 11.07 -9.89 23.20
CA THR A 240 11.48 -11.18 23.75
C THR A 240 10.27 -12.03 24.05
N SER A 241 10.36 -13.33 23.74
CA SER A 241 9.30 -14.28 24.03
C SER A 241 9.14 -14.52 25.52
N VAL A 242 7.98 -15.01 25.91
CA VAL A 242 7.82 -15.71 27.20
C VAL A 242 8.72 -16.95 27.25
N ALA A 243 8.92 -17.53 28.42
CA ALA A 243 9.61 -18.82 28.53
C ALA A 243 8.79 -19.93 27.85
N MET A 244 9.43 -20.75 27.03
CA MET A 244 8.78 -21.85 26.31
C MET A 244 9.65 -23.09 26.34
N ASN A 245 9.02 -24.26 26.39
CA ASN A 245 9.69 -25.53 26.39
C ASN A 245 10.00 -25.98 24.96
N GLU A 246 11.29 -26.10 24.63
CA GLU A 246 11.78 -26.71 23.40
C GLU A 246 12.66 -27.91 23.80
N GLU A 247 12.21 -29.12 23.46
CA GLU A 247 12.91 -30.38 23.74
C GLU A 247 13.31 -30.59 25.22
N GLY A 248 12.46 -30.16 26.15
CA GLY A 248 12.67 -30.31 27.59
C GLY A 248 13.49 -29.19 28.23
N ARG A 249 13.86 -28.14 27.48
CA ARG A 249 14.55 -26.95 28.01
C ARG A 249 13.67 -25.72 27.88
N LEU A 250 13.64 -24.91 28.93
CA LEU A 250 13.02 -23.59 28.86
C LEU A 250 13.96 -22.63 28.15
N ILE A 251 13.46 -22.01 27.08
CA ILE A 251 14.18 -21.03 26.28
C ILE A 251 13.32 -19.79 26.06
N GLN A 252 13.96 -18.70 25.67
CA GLN A 252 13.31 -17.51 25.14
C GLN A 252 13.88 -17.23 23.74
N LYS A 253 13.04 -16.68 22.86
CA LYS A 253 13.39 -16.29 21.50
C LYS A 253 13.21 -14.78 21.33
N SER A 254 14.10 -14.12 20.60
CA SER A 254 13.86 -12.75 20.16
C SER A 254 12.77 -12.71 19.08
N LEU A 255 12.22 -11.53 18.82
CA LEU A 255 11.30 -11.31 17.70
C LEU A 255 11.91 -11.77 16.37
N ALA A 256 13.17 -11.36 16.12
CA ALA A 256 13.90 -11.78 14.93
C ALA A 256 14.09 -13.30 14.81
N GLN A 257 14.34 -13.99 15.92
CA GLN A 257 14.43 -15.47 15.91
C GLN A 257 13.09 -16.13 15.60
N GLY A 258 11.98 -15.61 16.15
CA GLY A 258 10.64 -16.14 15.88
C GLY A 258 10.20 -15.95 14.42
N LEU A 259 10.49 -14.77 13.85
CA LEU A 259 10.16 -14.42 12.47
C LEU A 259 11.26 -14.76 11.44
N VAL A 260 12.40 -15.32 11.85
CA VAL A 260 13.53 -15.65 10.96
C VAL A 260 14.08 -14.43 10.21
N ILE A 261 14.20 -13.32 10.93
CA ILE A 261 14.77 -12.07 10.40
C ILE A 261 16.30 -12.14 10.50
N LYS A 262 16.99 -11.66 9.45
CA LYS A 262 18.44 -11.52 9.46
C LYS A 262 18.86 -10.31 10.28
N ASP A 263 19.70 -10.53 11.28
CA ASP A 263 20.37 -9.48 12.04
C ASP A 263 21.52 -8.88 11.22
N ASN A 264 21.16 -8.00 10.27
CA ASN A 264 22.10 -7.32 9.38
C ASN A 264 21.53 -5.97 8.93
N GLY A 265 22.31 -4.89 9.11
CA GLY A 265 21.91 -3.52 8.75
C GLY A 265 21.76 -3.24 7.25
N GLN A 266 22.13 -4.19 6.38
CA GLN A 266 21.91 -4.12 4.93
C GLN A 266 20.62 -4.83 4.47
N TYR A 267 19.94 -5.52 5.39
CA TYR A 267 18.70 -6.24 5.09
C TYR A 267 17.52 -5.56 5.77
N TYR A 268 16.44 -5.46 5.03
CA TYR A 268 15.18 -4.85 5.46
C TYR A 268 14.06 -5.86 5.29
N ASP A 269 13.13 -5.90 6.23
CA ASP A 269 11.90 -6.68 6.11
C ASP A 269 10.75 -5.72 5.79
N SER A 270 10.12 -5.97 4.65
CA SER A 270 8.81 -5.40 4.32
C SER A 270 7.71 -6.36 4.73
N PHE A 271 6.61 -5.85 5.28
CA PHE A 271 5.45 -6.66 5.69
C PHE A 271 4.20 -5.80 5.69
N ARG A 272 3.03 -6.43 5.65
CA ARG A 272 1.75 -5.74 5.50
C ARG A 272 0.83 -6.05 6.66
N ASP A 273 0.20 -5.04 7.24
CA ASP A 273 -0.94 -5.26 8.14
C ASP A 273 -2.16 -5.62 7.31
N ASN A 274 -2.65 -6.85 7.46
CA ASN A 274 -3.80 -7.37 6.72
C ASN A 274 -5.10 -6.61 7.04
N ILE A 275 -5.16 -5.87 8.15
CA ILE A 275 -6.36 -5.14 8.57
C ILE A 275 -6.41 -3.74 7.93
N SER A 276 -5.37 -2.92 8.13
CA SER A 276 -5.31 -1.57 7.52
C SER A 276 -4.91 -1.59 6.04
N GLY A 277 -4.27 -2.66 5.59
CA GLY A 277 -3.70 -2.77 4.25
C GLY A 277 -2.37 -2.04 4.08
N LEU A 278 -1.86 -1.37 5.12
CA LEU A 278 -0.60 -0.63 5.09
C LEU A 278 0.61 -1.58 5.11
N GLU A 279 1.62 -1.21 4.35
CA GLU A 279 2.93 -1.84 4.32
C GLU A 279 3.92 -1.09 5.23
N TYR A 280 4.82 -1.85 5.84
CA TYR A 280 5.82 -1.37 6.78
C TYR A 280 7.17 -1.88 6.33
N LEU A 281 8.19 -1.02 6.47
CA LEU A 281 9.58 -1.35 6.19
C LEU A 281 10.40 -1.18 7.47
N ARG A 282 11.23 -2.17 7.80
CA ARG A 282 12.09 -2.15 8.99
C ARG A 282 13.46 -2.73 8.69
N CYS A 283 14.49 -2.16 9.29
CA CYS A 283 15.83 -2.74 9.27
C CYS A 283 15.86 -4.05 10.08
N GLY A 284 16.46 -5.11 9.52
CA GLY A 284 16.56 -6.40 10.17
C GLY A 284 17.39 -6.36 11.46
N GLN A 285 18.46 -5.55 11.49
CA GLN A 285 19.25 -5.33 12.69
C GLN A 285 18.45 -4.62 13.80
N ASP A 286 17.64 -3.63 13.45
CA ASP A 286 16.79 -2.94 14.43
C ASP A 286 15.73 -3.88 15.02
N LEU A 287 15.10 -4.72 14.18
CA LEU A 287 14.15 -5.74 14.66
C LEU A 287 14.82 -6.79 15.55
N ALA A 288 16.08 -7.14 15.30
CA ALA A 288 16.83 -8.08 16.12
C ALA A 288 17.20 -7.51 17.49
N GLN A 289 17.61 -6.24 17.55
CA GLN A 289 18.11 -5.60 18.77
C GLN A 289 16.99 -5.00 19.62
N ASN A 290 16.10 -4.23 18.99
CA ASN A 290 15.08 -3.42 19.66
C ASN A 290 13.69 -4.08 19.60
N GLY A 291 13.44 -4.96 18.62
CA GLY A 291 12.13 -5.55 18.39
C GLY A 291 11.23 -4.63 17.55
N LEU A 292 9.92 -4.83 17.65
CA LEU A 292 8.93 -4.04 16.93
C LEU A 292 8.14 -3.17 17.90
N TYR A 293 8.13 -1.86 17.65
CA TYR A 293 7.23 -0.92 18.31
C TYR A 293 5.82 -1.00 17.70
N ALA A 294 4.80 -1.02 18.55
CA ALA A 294 3.40 -0.97 18.13
C ALA A 294 2.58 -0.05 19.03
N GLU A 295 1.60 0.61 18.42
CA GLU A 295 0.58 1.44 19.06
C GLU A 295 -0.78 0.86 18.76
N LEU A 296 -1.59 0.68 19.80
CA LEU A 296 -2.90 0.03 19.73
C LEU A 296 -3.91 0.86 20.51
N GLU A 297 -4.97 1.29 19.85
CA GLU A 297 -6.14 1.82 20.54
C GLU A 297 -6.90 0.69 21.27
N GLY A 298 -8.00 1.05 21.93
CA GLY A 298 -8.83 0.10 22.64
C GLY A 298 -9.40 -0.98 21.71
N PHE A 299 -9.25 -2.25 22.08
CA PHE A 299 -9.72 -3.40 21.29
C PHE A 299 -9.19 -3.47 19.84
N LYS A 300 -8.15 -2.71 19.50
CA LYS A 300 -7.52 -2.78 18.18
C LYS A 300 -6.46 -3.87 18.11
N TYR A 301 -6.26 -4.34 16.89
CA TYR A 301 -5.33 -5.41 16.53
C TYR A 301 -4.61 -5.07 15.23
N GLN A 302 -3.41 -5.63 15.09
CA GLN A 302 -2.60 -5.59 13.88
C GLN A 302 -2.21 -7.02 13.53
N VAL A 303 -2.34 -7.39 12.25
CA VAL A 303 -2.00 -8.73 11.76
C VAL A 303 -1.03 -8.58 10.61
N PHE A 304 0.26 -8.61 10.94
CA PHE A 304 1.33 -8.49 9.96
C PHE A 304 1.56 -9.81 9.24
N LEU A 305 1.47 -9.77 7.92
CA LEU A 305 1.69 -10.88 6.99
C LEU A 305 2.67 -10.45 5.89
N ASP A 306 2.89 -11.34 4.91
CA ASP A 306 3.61 -11.05 3.67
C ASP A 306 5.03 -10.50 3.88
N PHE A 307 5.70 -10.99 4.92
CA PHE A 307 7.09 -10.66 5.22
C PHE A 307 7.99 -11.03 4.02
N LYS A 308 8.65 -10.01 3.46
CA LYS A 308 9.66 -10.15 2.41
C LYS A 308 10.95 -9.49 2.86
N GLU A 309 12.02 -10.27 2.83
CA GLU A 309 13.36 -9.80 3.06
C GLU A 309 13.91 -9.13 1.79
N ILE A 310 14.49 -7.95 1.96
CA ILE A 310 15.02 -7.10 0.89
C ILE A 310 16.45 -6.72 1.27
N GLN A 311 17.39 -6.94 0.36
CA GLN A 311 18.74 -6.41 0.51
C GLN A 311 18.80 -5.02 -0.12
N ASP A 312 19.36 -4.05 0.61
CA ASP A 312 19.52 -2.70 0.09
C ASP A 312 20.56 -2.64 -1.03
N ASP A 313 20.40 -1.68 -1.93
CA ASP A 313 21.29 -1.48 -3.06
C ASP A 313 22.46 -0.55 -2.71
N HIS A 314 23.37 -0.32 -3.67
CA HIS A 314 24.50 0.59 -3.48
C HIS A 314 24.08 2.06 -3.24
N LYS A 315 22.85 2.44 -3.59
CA LYS A 315 22.31 3.78 -3.38
C LYS A 315 21.63 3.91 -2.00
N VAL A 316 21.51 2.80 -1.26
CA VAL A 316 21.01 2.73 0.11
C VAL A 316 19.58 3.29 0.22
N ILE A 317 18.76 3.01 -0.80
CA ILE A 317 17.42 3.59 -0.94
C ILE A 317 16.50 3.10 0.18
N TYR A 318 16.57 1.82 0.55
CA TYR A 318 15.69 1.28 1.59
C TYR A 318 16.07 1.81 2.98
N ALA A 319 17.34 2.10 3.26
CA ALA A 319 17.73 2.81 4.49
C ALA A 319 17.15 4.22 4.55
N ARG A 320 17.29 4.99 3.45
CA ARG A 320 16.73 6.35 3.38
C ARG A 320 15.21 6.33 3.52
N LEU A 321 14.54 5.39 2.85
CA LEU A 321 13.10 5.22 2.93
C LEU A 321 12.67 4.82 4.35
N THR A 322 13.38 3.90 5.00
CA THR A 322 13.12 3.50 6.39
C THR A 322 13.25 4.71 7.34
N GLY A 323 14.29 5.53 7.16
CA GLY A 323 14.48 6.77 7.93
C GLY A 323 13.37 7.80 7.68
N PHE A 324 12.93 7.96 6.44
CA PHE A 324 11.83 8.87 6.08
C PHE A 324 10.47 8.41 6.64
N LEU A 325 10.19 7.11 6.58
CA LEU A 325 8.97 6.52 7.12
C LEU A 325 8.96 6.60 8.64
N ASN A 326 10.12 6.48 9.30
CA ASN A 326 10.29 6.55 10.76
C ASN A 326 9.26 5.70 11.51
N GLY A 327 9.09 4.45 11.07
CA GLY A 327 8.13 3.52 11.66
C GLY A 327 6.70 3.61 11.12
N ARG A 328 6.32 4.64 10.36
CA ARG A 328 4.96 4.75 9.80
C ARG A 328 4.71 3.71 8.71
N GLY A 329 3.46 3.26 8.62
CA GLY A 329 2.97 2.45 7.51
C GLY A 329 2.67 3.31 6.28
N ILE A 330 2.77 2.73 5.09
CA ILE A 330 2.49 3.38 3.81
C ILE A 330 1.64 2.45 2.94
N SER A 331 0.89 2.99 1.98
CA SER A 331 0.04 2.16 1.11
C SER A 331 0.82 1.24 0.18
N ASN A 332 2.00 1.67 -0.29
CA ASN A 332 2.84 0.93 -1.21
C ASN A 332 4.32 1.34 -1.06
N ILE A 333 5.16 0.41 -0.63
CA ILE A 333 6.61 0.63 -0.46
C ILE A 333 7.31 0.89 -1.80
N GLU A 334 6.90 0.23 -2.88
CA GLU A 334 7.54 0.39 -4.19
C GLU A 334 7.29 1.78 -4.78
N ASP A 335 6.07 2.32 -4.62
CA ASP A 335 5.75 3.68 -5.08
C ASP A 335 6.57 4.72 -4.29
N ALA A 336 6.68 4.55 -2.97
CA ALA A 336 7.46 5.43 -2.11
C ALA A 336 8.97 5.34 -2.40
N ARG A 337 9.47 4.12 -2.67
CA ARG A 337 10.84 3.87 -3.12
C ARG A 337 11.11 4.58 -4.44
N TYR A 338 10.17 4.46 -5.38
CA TYR A 338 10.27 5.12 -6.68
C TYR A 338 10.31 6.64 -6.53
N GLU A 339 9.38 7.22 -5.78
CA GLU A 339 9.31 8.66 -5.50
C GLU A 339 10.62 9.17 -4.89
N LEU A 340 11.15 8.47 -3.88
CA LEU A 340 12.43 8.82 -3.27
C LEU A 340 13.60 8.72 -4.25
N SER A 341 13.55 7.78 -5.21
CA SER A 341 14.60 7.58 -6.20
C SER A 341 14.67 8.69 -7.26
N VAL A 342 13.57 9.41 -7.49
CA VAL A 342 13.47 10.52 -8.47
C VAL A 342 13.35 11.89 -7.82
N LYS A 343 13.27 11.95 -6.48
CA LYS A 343 13.07 13.18 -5.72
C LYS A 343 14.07 14.27 -6.07
N GLY A 344 15.36 13.93 -6.21
CA GLY A 344 16.37 14.90 -6.62
C GLY A 344 16.07 15.52 -7.99
N ILE A 345 15.66 14.72 -8.98
CA ILE A 345 15.27 15.20 -10.31
C ILE A 345 14.10 16.16 -10.18
N GLN A 346 13.08 15.81 -9.39
CA GLN A 346 11.90 16.63 -9.16
C GLN A 346 12.25 17.98 -8.52
N GLU A 347 13.10 17.99 -7.50
CA GLU A 347 13.57 19.20 -6.82
C GLU A 347 14.32 20.12 -7.77
N ARG A 348 15.31 19.58 -8.50
CA ARG A 348 16.09 20.36 -9.49
C ARG A 348 15.25 20.85 -10.65
N PHE A 349 14.30 20.05 -11.11
CA PHE A 349 13.37 20.45 -12.16
C PHE A 349 12.44 21.57 -11.70
N PHE A 350 11.93 21.48 -10.47
CA PHE A 350 11.10 22.54 -9.90
C PHE A 350 11.86 23.85 -9.70
N GLU A 351 13.11 23.80 -9.21
CA GLU A 351 14.00 24.96 -9.17
C GLU A 351 14.19 25.58 -10.56
N MET A 352 14.49 24.74 -11.57
CA MET A 352 14.73 25.15 -12.95
C MET A 352 13.49 25.79 -13.61
N THR A 353 12.30 25.32 -13.25
CA THR A 353 11.03 25.80 -13.82
C THR A 353 10.37 26.90 -13.00
N SER A 354 10.96 27.31 -11.87
CA SER A 354 10.39 28.38 -11.02
C SER A 354 10.32 29.71 -11.78
N PRO A 355 9.30 30.55 -11.53
CA PRO A 355 9.12 31.82 -12.24
C PRO A 355 10.35 32.72 -12.27
N GLN A 356 11.08 32.81 -11.15
CA GLN A 356 12.28 33.62 -11.05
C GLN A 356 13.41 33.05 -11.92
N MET A 357 13.65 31.73 -11.85
CA MET A 357 14.68 31.07 -12.65
C MET A 357 14.39 31.20 -14.16
N LEU A 358 13.12 31.10 -14.56
CA LEU A 358 12.73 31.31 -15.95
C LEU A 358 13.00 32.76 -16.41
N ARG A 359 12.65 33.76 -15.60
CA ARG A 359 12.96 35.18 -15.90
C ARG A 359 14.46 35.45 -15.96
N ASP A 360 15.24 34.87 -15.06
CA ASP A 360 16.69 35.05 -15.03
C ASP A 360 17.35 34.38 -16.25
N SER A 361 16.85 33.21 -16.66
CA SER A 361 17.27 32.49 -17.87
C SER A 361 17.03 33.30 -19.16
N LEU A 362 16.03 34.19 -19.17
CA LEU A 362 15.78 35.13 -20.27
C LEU A 362 16.71 36.32 -20.31
N SER A 363 17.47 36.55 -19.25
CA SER A 363 18.40 37.69 -19.17
C SER A 363 19.86 37.23 -19.19
N HIS A 364 20.11 35.98 -18.83
CA HIS A 364 21.44 35.44 -18.60
C HIS A 364 21.50 33.95 -19.05
N ALA A 365 22.05 33.69 -20.23
CA ALA A 365 22.16 32.33 -20.77
C ALA A 365 23.02 31.41 -19.89
N ASP A 366 23.97 31.96 -19.14
CA ASP A 366 24.80 31.22 -18.18
C ASP A 366 23.99 30.71 -16.98
N VAL A 367 22.97 31.46 -16.53
CA VAL A 367 22.05 31.02 -15.47
C VAL A 367 21.25 29.80 -15.93
N PHE A 368 20.73 29.84 -17.15
CA PHE A 368 20.02 28.71 -17.76
C PHE A 368 20.91 27.46 -17.81
N SER A 369 22.15 27.61 -18.29
CA SER A 369 23.09 26.50 -18.42
C SER A 369 23.49 25.89 -17.08
N GLN A 370 23.73 26.73 -16.07
CA GLN A 370 24.01 26.25 -14.71
C GLN A 370 22.85 25.41 -14.16
N GLY A 371 21.61 25.88 -14.33
CA GLY A 371 20.41 25.15 -13.94
C GLY A 371 20.27 23.80 -14.67
N MET A 372 20.47 23.78 -15.99
CA MET A 372 20.44 22.55 -16.77
C MET A 372 21.57 21.58 -16.39
N TYR A 373 22.79 22.07 -16.10
CA TYR A 373 23.88 21.21 -15.62
C TYR A 373 23.55 20.58 -14.25
N ALA A 374 22.90 21.32 -13.35
CA ALA A 374 22.46 20.80 -12.06
C ALA A 374 21.38 19.72 -12.24
N LEU A 375 20.35 19.98 -13.06
CA LEU A 375 19.30 19.02 -13.37
C LEU A 375 19.86 17.74 -14.00
N PHE A 376 20.71 17.87 -15.02
CA PHE A 376 21.34 16.71 -15.68
C PHE A 376 22.39 16.01 -14.82
N GLY A 377 22.97 16.70 -13.84
CA GLY A 377 23.79 16.07 -12.81
C GLY A 377 22.95 15.10 -11.99
N GLU A 378 21.79 15.54 -11.52
CA GLU A 378 20.89 14.73 -10.71
C GLU A 378 20.28 13.57 -11.48
N ILE A 379 19.90 13.79 -12.75
CA ILE A 379 19.45 12.71 -13.65
C ILE A 379 20.51 11.60 -13.77
N ARG A 380 21.80 11.97 -13.83
CA ARG A 380 22.92 11.01 -13.86
C ARG A 380 23.10 10.27 -12.53
N GLU A 381 23.00 10.97 -11.39
CA GLU A 381 23.05 10.36 -10.06
C GLU A 381 21.89 9.35 -9.83
N CYS A 382 20.71 9.67 -10.36
CA CYS A 382 19.57 8.76 -10.37
C CYS A 382 19.76 7.55 -11.31
N GLY A 383 20.81 7.52 -12.13
CA GLY A 383 21.20 6.39 -12.98
C GLY A 383 20.66 6.47 -14.41
N TYR A 384 20.16 7.63 -14.83
CA TYR A 384 19.71 7.86 -16.20
C TYR A 384 20.84 8.47 -17.04
N GLY A 385 20.91 8.09 -18.31
CA GLY A 385 21.93 8.59 -19.23
C GLY A 385 21.60 9.99 -19.74
N VAL A 386 22.61 10.87 -19.78
CA VAL A 386 22.51 12.20 -20.39
C VAL A 386 23.67 12.40 -21.37
N GLU A 387 23.39 12.97 -22.54
CA GLU A 387 24.40 13.30 -23.54
C GLU A 387 25.30 14.47 -23.09
N SER A 388 26.60 14.37 -23.32
CA SER A 388 27.59 15.32 -22.77
C SER A 388 27.51 16.75 -23.34
N ASN A 389 26.98 16.92 -24.56
CA ASN A 389 26.92 18.21 -25.26
C ASN A 389 25.55 18.89 -25.21
N ILE A 390 24.58 18.29 -24.51
CA ILE A 390 23.17 18.70 -24.61
C ILE A 390 22.94 20.13 -24.12
N VAL A 391 23.64 20.58 -23.07
CA VAL A 391 23.48 21.94 -22.53
C VAL A 391 23.92 23.00 -23.54
N LYS A 392 25.00 22.74 -24.30
CA LYS A 392 25.47 23.66 -25.35
C LYS A 392 24.49 23.74 -26.53
N GLU A 393 23.84 22.62 -26.87
CA GLU A 393 22.75 22.63 -27.86
C GLU A 393 21.58 23.49 -27.37
N LEU A 394 21.20 23.36 -26.09
CA LEU A 394 20.13 24.14 -25.49
C LEU A 394 20.45 25.64 -25.43
N GLU A 395 21.70 26.03 -25.12
CA GLU A 395 22.16 27.43 -25.18
C GLU A 395 21.97 28.04 -26.57
N TYR A 396 22.26 27.26 -27.61
CA TYR A 396 22.10 27.73 -28.99
C TYR A 396 20.62 27.92 -29.36
N VAL A 397 19.75 27.02 -28.88
CA VAL A 397 18.29 27.17 -29.04
C VAL A 397 17.77 28.35 -28.22
N LEU A 398 18.25 28.56 -26.99
CA LEU A 398 17.92 29.72 -26.16
C LEU A 398 18.31 31.03 -26.84
N SER A 399 19.48 31.08 -27.48
CA SER A 399 19.94 32.23 -28.25
C SER A 399 19.03 32.52 -29.46
N ALA A 400 18.52 31.48 -30.11
CA ALA A 400 17.55 31.64 -31.20
C ALA A 400 16.19 32.13 -30.68
N ILE A 401 15.75 31.67 -29.51
CA ILE A 401 14.55 32.18 -28.82
C ILE A 401 14.72 33.68 -28.52
N TRP A 402 15.88 34.10 -28.02
CA TRP A 402 16.18 35.51 -27.78
C TRP A 402 16.15 36.36 -29.05
N GLN A 403 16.71 35.86 -30.15
CA GLN A 403 16.64 36.56 -31.43
C GLN A 403 15.19 36.78 -31.87
N LEU A 404 14.29 35.83 -31.60
CA LEU A 404 12.85 36.01 -31.87
C LEU A 404 12.21 37.08 -30.97
N PHE A 405 12.69 37.26 -29.74
CA PHE A 405 12.24 38.32 -28.83
C PHE A 405 12.76 39.71 -29.23
N GLU A 406 14.01 39.82 -29.70
CA GLU A 406 14.64 41.11 -30.04
C GLU A 406 14.25 41.64 -31.44
N ASP A 407 14.08 40.78 -32.45
CA ASP A 407 13.79 41.18 -33.83
C ASP A 407 12.29 41.52 -34.06
N ALA A 408 11.78 42.54 -33.39
CA ALA A 408 10.42 43.07 -33.64
C ALA A 408 10.22 43.56 -35.09
N GLU A 409 11.28 43.89 -35.83
CA GLU A 409 11.20 44.34 -37.23
C GLU A 409 11.04 43.20 -38.25
N VAL A 410 11.55 41.98 -37.97
CA VAL A 410 11.38 40.80 -38.84
C VAL A 410 9.95 40.24 -38.77
N GLN A 411 9.21 40.57 -37.71
CA GLN A 411 7.85 40.11 -37.45
C GLN A 411 6.78 40.72 -38.37
N SER A 412 7.10 41.77 -39.14
CA SER A 412 6.07 42.67 -39.70
C SER A 412 5.58 42.39 -41.13
N LYS A 413 6.10 41.39 -41.87
CA LYS A 413 5.67 41.22 -43.28
C LYS A 413 5.16 39.86 -43.75
N ASP A 414 5.53 38.73 -43.12
CA ASP A 414 5.15 37.42 -43.67
C ASP A 414 4.77 36.33 -42.65
N ILE A 415 4.75 36.61 -41.34
CA ILE A 415 4.33 35.65 -40.30
C ILE A 415 2.83 35.83 -39.99
N ILE A 416 2.07 34.73 -39.96
CA ILE A 416 0.59 34.74 -39.85
C ILE A 416 0.10 35.22 -38.50
N LEU A 417 0.92 35.08 -37.47
CA LEU A 417 0.60 35.47 -36.11
C LEU A 417 1.86 36.14 -35.54
N PRO A 418 1.81 37.44 -35.21
CA PRO A 418 2.94 38.13 -34.60
C PRO A 418 3.32 37.42 -33.29
N PHE A 419 4.62 37.32 -33.02
CA PHE A 419 5.09 36.75 -31.77
C PHE A 419 4.90 37.80 -30.65
N GLU A 420 3.99 37.54 -29.71
CA GLU A 420 3.82 38.43 -28.55
C GLU A 420 4.88 38.10 -27.50
N VAL A 421 5.73 39.08 -27.17
CA VAL A 421 6.72 38.97 -26.09
C VAL A 421 6.03 39.23 -24.75
N ASP A 422 5.05 38.40 -24.42
CA ASP A 422 4.28 38.47 -23.19
C ASP A 422 4.69 37.35 -22.21
N GLU A 423 4.07 37.33 -21.03
CA GLU A 423 4.42 36.36 -20.00
C GLU A 423 4.13 34.91 -20.41
N LYS A 424 3.10 34.70 -21.23
CA LYS A 424 2.75 33.40 -21.81
C LYS A 424 3.78 32.96 -22.83
N GLY A 425 4.19 33.91 -23.67
CA GLY A 425 5.23 33.84 -24.69
C GLY A 425 6.48 33.14 -24.19
N TRP A 426 7.15 33.76 -23.22
CA TRP A 426 8.43 33.26 -22.75
C TRP A 426 8.31 32.01 -21.88
N ARG A 427 7.26 31.86 -21.07
CA ARG A 427 7.15 30.68 -20.18
C ARG A 427 6.95 29.40 -20.97
N ILE A 428 6.10 29.41 -22.00
CA ILE A 428 5.84 28.24 -22.84
C ILE A 428 7.14 27.81 -23.54
N LEU A 429 7.91 28.75 -24.10
CA LEU A 429 9.15 28.44 -24.80
C LEU A 429 10.24 27.90 -23.89
N LEU A 430 10.43 28.48 -22.70
CA LEU A 430 11.46 27.99 -21.77
C LEU A 430 11.08 26.65 -21.16
N LEU A 431 9.82 26.46 -20.77
CA LEU A 431 9.36 25.17 -20.26
C LEU A 431 9.46 24.08 -21.34
N TRP A 432 9.08 24.39 -22.58
CA TRP A 432 9.34 23.53 -23.73
C TRP A 432 10.84 23.23 -23.90
N LEU A 433 11.69 24.25 -23.82
CA LEU A 433 13.14 24.11 -23.95
C LEU A 433 13.73 23.19 -22.87
N ILE A 434 13.28 23.31 -21.62
CA ILE A 434 13.74 22.47 -20.50
C ILE A 434 13.29 21.01 -20.72
N VAL A 435 12.05 20.79 -21.19
CA VAL A 435 11.48 19.43 -21.32
C VAL A 435 11.96 18.71 -22.59
N HIS A 436 12.16 19.39 -23.72
CA HIS A 436 12.31 18.72 -25.03
C HIS A 436 13.54 17.81 -25.16
N ARG A 437 14.55 17.98 -24.30
CA ARG A 437 15.80 17.21 -24.30
C ARG A 437 16.08 16.50 -22.96
N LEU A 438 15.03 16.11 -22.24
CA LEU A 438 15.18 15.23 -21.07
C LEU A 438 15.55 13.79 -21.46
N GLY A 439 15.09 13.31 -22.62
CA GLY A 439 15.44 12.02 -23.22
C GLY A 439 16.32 12.15 -24.46
N LYS A 440 16.68 11.02 -25.08
CA LYS A 440 17.50 10.99 -26.32
C LYS A 440 16.71 11.44 -27.55
N ASN A 441 15.39 11.35 -27.49
CA ASN A 441 14.47 11.79 -28.53
C ASN A 441 13.20 12.37 -27.89
N GLU A 442 12.36 12.95 -28.74
CA GLU A 442 11.13 13.66 -28.37
C GLU A 442 10.14 12.77 -27.62
N GLN A 443 10.00 11.51 -28.04
CA GLN A 443 9.10 10.53 -27.42
C GLN A 443 9.62 10.13 -26.03
N GLU A 444 10.90 9.83 -25.91
CA GLU A 444 11.53 9.48 -24.63
C GLU A 444 11.50 10.66 -23.64
N SER A 445 11.65 11.91 -24.11
CA SER A 445 11.53 13.09 -23.25
C SER A 445 10.16 13.18 -22.58
N VAL A 446 9.06 12.98 -23.32
CA VAL A 446 7.70 12.98 -22.75
C VAL A 446 7.49 11.80 -21.81
N GLU A 447 7.98 10.61 -22.17
CA GLU A 447 7.89 9.42 -21.33
C GLU A 447 8.64 9.59 -20.01
N LEU A 448 9.86 10.15 -20.03
CA LEU A 448 10.65 10.42 -18.82
C LEU A 448 10.01 11.53 -17.98
N PHE A 449 9.48 12.57 -18.63
CA PHE A 449 8.76 13.64 -17.96
C PHE A 449 7.55 13.11 -17.15
N ASP A 450 6.77 12.21 -17.76
CA ASP A 450 5.64 11.56 -17.08
C ASP A 450 6.09 10.55 -16.03
N ARG A 451 7.09 9.74 -16.36
CA ARG A 451 7.67 8.73 -15.46
C ARG A 451 8.19 9.38 -14.18
N TRP A 452 8.95 10.47 -14.27
CA TRP A 452 9.47 11.22 -13.13
C TRP A 452 8.43 12.11 -12.43
N ARG A 453 7.16 12.07 -12.87
CA ARG A 453 6.03 12.83 -12.29
C ARG A 453 6.27 14.34 -12.27
N LEU A 454 6.90 14.89 -13.31
CA LEU A 454 7.25 16.32 -13.39
C LEU A 454 6.06 17.23 -13.76
N ASN A 455 4.92 16.63 -14.13
CA ASN A 455 3.66 17.31 -14.47
C ASN A 455 3.25 18.36 -13.42
N GLU A 456 3.18 17.96 -12.15
CA GLU A 456 2.77 18.86 -11.07
C GLU A 456 3.77 20.00 -10.87
N GLY A 457 5.06 19.76 -11.13
CA GLY A 457 6.09 20.78 -11.03
C GLY A 457 5.83 21.94 -12.00
N ILE A 458 5.51 21.62 -13.27
CA ILE A 458 5.15 22.65 -14.26
C ILE A 458 3.87 23.38 -13.87
N VAL A 459 2.81 22.65 -13.49
CA VAL A 459 1.52 23.27 -13.13
C VAL A 459 1.71 24.24 -11.96
N LYS A 460 2.40 23.81 -10.89
CA LYS A 460 2.69 24.66 -9.73
C LYS A 460 3.53 25.88 -10.12
N SER A 461 4.55 25.70 -10.97
CA SER A 461 5.38 26.80 -11.46
C SER A 461 4.58 27.83 -12.27
N ILE A 462 3.60 27.39 -13.08
CA ILE A 462 2.72 28.27 -13.84
C ILE A 462 1.70 28.96 -12.91
N GLU A 463 1.13 28.26 -11.93
CA GLU A 463 0.21 28.83 -10.94
C GLU A 463 0.87 29.92 -10.08
N MET A 464 2.17 29.84 -9.84
CA MET A 464 2.95 30.90 -9.17
C MET A 464 3.06 32.21 -9.97
N LEU A 465 2.66 32.19 -11.25
CA LEU A 465 2.50 33.38 -12.11
C LEU A 465 1.04 33.89 -12.14
N ASP A 466 0.23 33.55 -11.14
CA ASP A 466 -1.19 33.92 -11.04
C ASP A 466 -2.09 33.37 -12.17
N VAL A 467 -1.64 32.32 -12.87
CA VAL A 467 -2.43 31.59 -13.88
C VAL A 467 -3.36 30.59 -13.20
N LYS A 468 -4.60 30.48 -13.66
CA LYS A 468 -5.58 29.54 -13.09
C LYS A 468 -5.18 28.09 -13.36
N HIS A 469 -5.48 27.19 -12.43
CA HIS A 469 -5.18 25.75 -12.53
C HIS A 469 -5.52 25.13 -13.90
N GLN A 470 -6.75 25.35 -14.39
CA GLN A 470 -7.18 24.78 -15.67
C GLN A 470 -6.36 25.28 -16.87
N GLU A 471 -5.95 26.54 -16.83
CA GLU A 471 -5.11 27.15 -17.87
C GLU A 471 -3.67 26.62 -17.78
N ALA A 472 -3.14 26.46 -16.57
CA ALA A 472 -1.84 25.82 -16.34
C ALA A 472 -1.80 24.35 -16.84
N VAL A 473 -2.89 23.59 -16.65
CA VAL A 473 -3.05 22.24 -17.20
C VAL A 473 -3.09 22.26 -18.72
N ASN A 474 -3.81 23.21 -19.33
CA ASN A 474 -3.86 23.36 -20.79
C ASN A 474 -2.47 23.72 -21.36
N GLU A 475 -1.72 24.61 -20.71
CA GLU A 475 -0.35 24.95 -21.11
C GLU A 475 0.62 23.76 -20.98
N LEU A 476 0.47 22.95 -19.92
CA LEU A 476 1.22 21.70 -19.79
C LEU A 476 0.94 20.73 -20.96
N LEU A 477 -0.32 20.56 -21.34
CA LEU A 477 -0.70 19.73 -22.49
C LEU A 477 -0.07 20.27 -23.79
N LEU A 478 -0.13 21.58 -23.99
CA LEU A 478 0.52 22.25 -25.12
C LEU A 478 2.03 21.99 -25.13
N ILE A 479 2.74 22.18 -24.02
CA ILE A 479 4.18 21.90 -23.91
C ILE A 479 4.50 20.46 -24.33
N LYS A 480 3.74 19.47 -23.85
CA LYS A 480 3.91 18.06 -24.26
C LYS A 480 3.69 17.86 -25.75
N ILE A 481 2.66 18.50 -26.33
CA ILE A 481 2.41 18.46 -27.78
C ILE A 481 3.59 19.03 -28.55
N LEU A 482 4.14 20.17 -28.12
CA LEU A 482 5.29 20.82 -28.75
C LEU A 482 6.57 19.99 -28.67
N VAL A 483 6.81 19.31 -27.54
CA VAL A 483 7.93 18.39 -27.39
C VAL A 483 7.76 17.20 -28.33
N LYS A 484 6.62 16.50 -28.27
CA LYS A 484 6.37 15.29 -29.05
C LYS A 484 6.39 15.54 -30.55
N ASN A 485 5.91 16.71 -30.96
CA ASN A 485 5.81 17.13 -32.35
C ASN A 485 6.95 18.09 -32.74
N TYR A 486 8.07 18.13 -32.00
CA TYR A 486 9.19 19.04 -32.32
C TYR A 486 9.55 18.99 -33.81
N ARG A 487 9.71 17.80 -34.40
CA ARG A 487 10.08 17.64 -35.84
C ARG A 487 8.91 17.67 -36.82
N TRP A 488 7.74 18.15 -36.42
CA TRP A 488 6.53 18.09 -37.26
C TRP A 488 6.77 18.70 -38.66
N PHE A 489 7.51 19.80 -38.75
CA PHE A 489 7.76 20.51 -40.02
C PHE A 489 8.74 19.79 -40.96
N GLU A 490 9.62 18.89 -40.46
CA GLU A 490 10.59 18.18 -41.32
C GLU A 490 9.87 17.31 -42.36
N TYR A 491 8.67 16.82 -42.03
CA TYR A 491 7.78 16.11 -42.94
C TYR A 491 7.14 17.02 -44.02
N PHE A 492 6.98 18.32 -43.75
CA PHE A 492 6.34 19.28 -44.66
C PHE A 492 7.29 19.86 -45.71
N ARG A 493 8.61 19.74 -45.54
CA ARG A 493 9.60 20.17 -46.54
C ARG A 493 9.46 19.50 -47.90
N GLN A 494 8.76 18.37 -47.98
CA GLN A 494 8.71 17.54 -49.19
C GLN A 494 7.54 17.90 -50.14
N THR A 495 6.47 18.54 -49.67
CA THR A 495 5.33 18.95 -50.53
C THR A 495 4.41 19.97 -49.84
N THR A 496 4.11 21.10 -50.49
CA THR A 496 3.13 22.13 -50.05
C THR A 496 1.71 21.88 -50.57
N SER A 497 1.36 20.66 -51.00
CA SER A 497 0.03 20.36 -51.54
C SER A 497 -1.04 20.33 -50.44
N GLN A 498 -2.30 20.66 -50.79
CA GLN A 498 -3.43 20.59 -49.87
C GLN A 498 -3.67 19.17 -49.33
N ALA A 499 -3.38 18.14 -50.14
CA ALA A 499 -3.45 16.74 -49.74
C ALA A 499 -2.41 16.37 -48.66
N ALA A 500 -1.19 16.92 -48.74
CA ALA A 500 -0.16 16.72 -47.72
C ALA A 500 -0.52 17.43 -46.39
N ALA A 501 -1.05 18.66 -46.47
CA ALA A 501 -1.54 19.37 -45.29
C ALA A 501 -2.68 18.61 -44.58
N SER A 502 -3.64 18.08 -45.34
CA SER A 502 -4.74 17.27 -44.81
C SER A 502 -4.26 15.97 -44.14
N LEU A 503 -3.33 15.23 -44.77
CA LEU A 503 -2.78 14.00 -44.21
C LEU A 503 -2.04 14.25 -42.89
N ASN A 504 -1.24 15.30 -42.82
CA ASN A 504 -0.45 15.63 -41.65
C ASN A 504 -1.33 16.17 -40.50
N LEU A 505 -2.33 17.01 -40.80
CA LEU A 505 -3.30 17.45 -39.81
C LEU A 505 -4.07 16.25 -39.23
N LYS A 506 -4.47 15.29 -40.07
CA LYS A 506 -5.12 14.05 -39.62
C LYS A 506 -4.22 13.22 -38.69
N GLN A 507 -2.93 13.12 -38.97
CA GLN A 507 -1.98 12.43 -38.09
C GLN A 507 -1.79 13.13 -36.74
N LEU A 508 -1.79 14.47 -36.73
CA LEU A 508 -1.72 15.26 -35.50
C LEU A 508 -2.99 15.08 -34.66
N LEU A 509 -4.17 15.21 -35.28
CA LEU A 509 -5.48 15.03 -34.63
C LEU A 509 -5.74 13.60 -34.12
N ALA A 510 -5.03 12.60 -34.64
CA ALA A 510 -5.12 11.23 -34.16
C ALA A 510 -4.36 10.99 -32.83
N GLN A 511 -3.55 11.95 -32.37
CA GLN A 511 -2.77 11.79 -31.14
C GLN A 511 -3.64 12.07 -29.90
N PRO A 512 -3.67 11.18 -28.89
CA PRO A 512 -4.51 11.37 -27.69
C PRO A 512 -4.30 12.71 -26.97
N LEU A 513 -3.04 13.16 -26.82
CA LEU A 513 -2.71 14.46 -26.20
C LEU A 513 -3.32 15.64 -26.96
N VAL A 514 -3.35 15.57 -28.30
CA VAL A 514 -3.94 16.61 -29.14
C VAL A 514 -5.45 16.60 -29.01
N GLN A 515 -6.09 15.43 -28.97
CA GLN A 515 -7.54 15.33 -28.78
C GLN A 515 -7.99 15.90 -27.43
N GLU A 516 -7.22 15.64 -26.38
CA GLU A 516 -7.45 16.18 -25.04
C GLU A 516 -7.33 17.71 -25.03
N TYR A 517 -6.24 18.26 -25.59
CA TYR A 517 -6.02 19.70 -25.66
C TYR A 517 -7.05 20.44 -26.52
N LEU A 518 -7.49 19.82 -27.62
CA LEU A 518 -8.53 20.33 -28.50
C LEU A 518 -9.95 20.14 -27.96
N GLN A 519 -10.12 19.45 -26.82
CA GLN A 519 -11.41 19.20 -26.19
C GLN A 519 -12.42 18.59 -27.18
N ILE A 520 -12.01 17.53 -27.88
CA ILE A 520 -12.85 16.91 -28.92
C ILE A 520 -14.14 16.38 -28.30
N ASN A 521 -15.28 16.86 -28.81
CA ASN A 521 -16.61 16.49 -28.37
C ASN A 521 -17.36 15.80 -29.50
N ARG A 522 -18.19 14.80 -29.18
CA ARG A 522 -19.00 14.08 -30.16
C ARG A 522 -20.48 14.41 -30.01
N HIS A 523 -21.10 14.87 -31.08
CA HIS A 523 -22.53 15.17 -31.13
C HIS A 523 -23.14 14.63 -32.43
N GLU A 524 -24.21 13.84 -32.33
CA GLU A 524 -24.91 13.24 -33.48
C GLU A 524 -24.01 12.48 -34.48
N GLY A 525 -22.95 11.86 -33.98
CA GLY A 525 -22.00 11.09 -34.80
C GLY A 525 -20.91 11.93 -35.46
N VAL A 526 -20.92 13.25 -35.30
CA VAL A 526 -19.88 14.20 -35.75
C VAL A 526 -18.97 14.56 -34.57
N GLU A 527 -17.67 14.68 -34.83
CA GLU A 527 -16.66 15.15 -33.86
C GLU A 527 -16.36 16.62 -34.11
N TYR A 528 -16.42 17.43 -33.06
CA TYR A 528 -16.15 18.86 -33.05
C TYR A 528 -14.93 19.15 -32.20
N LEU A 529 -14.13 20.14 -32.58
CA LEU A 529 -12.95 20.57 -31.83
C LEU A 529 -13.08 22.03 -31.35
N HIS A 530 -12.32 22.37 -30.31
CA HIS A 530 -12.26 23.74 -29.81
C HIS A 530 -11.40 24.60 -30.73
N LYS A 531 -12.05 25.54 -31.44
CA LYS A 531 -11.42 26.43 -32.43
C LYS A 531 -10.18 27.16 -31.89
N GLU A 532 -10.31 27.86 -30.76
CA GLU A 532 -9.22 28.66 -30.20
C GLU A 532 -8.03 27.79 -29.79
N SER A 533 -8.28 26.57 -29.32
CA SER A 533 -7.20 25.61 -29.00
C SER A 533 -6.47 25.15 -30.26
N LEU A 534 -7.18 24.91 -31.37
CA LEU A 534 -6.53 24.54 -32.63
C LEU A 534 -5.64 25.67 -33.15
N GLU A 535 -6.13 26.91 -33.08
CA GLU A 535 -5.39 28.10 -33.49
C GLU A 535 -4.15 28.33 -32.61
N ASP A 536 -4.27 28.24 -31.28
CA ASP A 536 -3.16 28.34 -30.32
C ASP A 536 -2.13 27.21 -30.56
N MET A 537 -2.57 25.96 -30.74
CA MET A 537 -1.65 24.84 -31.02
C MET A 537 -0.85 25.05 -32.32
N LEU A 538 -1.52 25.39 -33.41
CA LEU A 538 -0.87 25.58 -34.71
C LEU A 538 0.09 26.77 -34.69
N TYR A 539 -0.27 27.83 -33.96
CA TYR A 539 0.62 28.96 -33.69
C TYR A 539 1.91 28.50 -33.01
N TRP A 540 1.80 27.80 -31.88
CA TRP A 540 2.97 27.38 -31.10
C TRP A 540 3.84 26.36 -31.84
N LEU A 541 3.24 25.45 -32.61
CA LEU A 541 3.96 24.56 -33.51
C LEU A 541 4.76 25.34 -34.56
N SER A 542 4.19 26.44 -35.08
CA SER A 542 4.90 27.35 -35.97
C SER A 542 6.10 28.00 -35.29
N VAL A 543 5.96 28.46 -34.05
CA VAL A 543 7.03 29.13 -33.31
C VAL A 543 8.20 28.17 -33.07
N VAL A 544 7.92 26.95 -32.62
CA VAL A 544 8.95 25.92 -32.42
C VAL A 544 9.64 25.55 -33.73
N ALA A 545 8.90 25.46 -34.85
CA ALA A 545 9.50 25.23 -36.16
C ALA A 545 10.39 26.40 -36.63
N ASN A 546 10.02 27.65 -36.34
CA ASN A 546 10.85 28.82 -36.61
C ASN A 546 12.19 28.73 -35.84
N ILE A 547 12.14 28.42 -34.54
CA ILE A 547 13.33 28.26 -33.70
C ILE A 547 14.27 27.18 -34.28
N GLN A 548 13.73 26.05 -34.70
CA GLN A 548 14.50 24.98 -35.36
C GLN A 548 15.15 25.42 -36.67
N LEU A 549 14.42 26.20 -37.47
CA LEU A 549 14.91 26.65 -38.77
C LEU A 549 16.05 27.64 -38.62
N VAL A 550 15.92 28.60 -37.69
CA VAL A 550 16.98 29.57 -37.37
C VAL A 550 18.25 28.88 -36.89
N THR A 551 18.12 27.77 -36.16
CA THR A 551 19.25 27.00 -35.63
C THR A 551 19.90 26.07 -36.67
N LYS A 552 19.16 25.54 -37.65
CA LYS A 552 19.66 24.52 -38.59
C LYS A 552 19.94 25.00 -40.01
N VAL A 553 19.41 26.16 -40.42
CA VAL A 553 19.41 26.61 -41.82
C VAL A 553 20.29 27.83 -42.03
N LYS A 554 20.98 27.91 -43.17
CA LYS A 554 21.73 29.10 -43.56
C LYS A 554 20.78 30.29 -43.73
N LYS A 555 21.17 31.46 -43.23
CA LYS A 555 20.35 32.71 -43.26
C LYS A 555 19.74 33.04 -44.63
N HIS A 556 20.42 32.70 -45.74
CA HIS A 556 19.94 32.95 -47.09
C HIS A 556 18.69 32.13 -47.48
N ASP A 557 18.58 30.89 -47.01
CA ASP A 557 17.48 29.98 -47.39
C ASP A 557 16.28 30.08 -46.44
N LEU A 558 16.43 30.81 -45.34
CA LEU A 558 15.45 30.95 -44.27
C LEU A 558 14.12 31.58 -44.76
N PRO A 559 14.10 32.70 -45.52
CA PRO A 559 12.84 33.36 -45.90
C PRO A 559 11.91 32.48 -46.73
N ALA A 560 12.45 31.73 -47.69
CA ALA A 560 11.66 30.84 -48.56
C ALA A 560 11.03 29.68 -47.78
N ILE A 561 11.75 29.13 -46.79
CA ILE A 561 11.26 28.01 -45.97
C ILE A 561 10.21 28.50 -44.97
N LEU A 562 10.39 29.69 -44.39
CA LEU A 562 9.41 30.31 -43.51
C LEU A 562 8.09 30.63 -44.24
N ALA A 563 8.17 31.12 -45.49
CA ALA A 563 6.99 31.34 -46.31
C ALA A 563 6.19 30.04 -46.55
N GLY A 564 6.88 28.92 -46.81
CA GLY A 564 6.24 27.62 -46.99
C GLY A 564 5.61 27.04 -45.71
N LEU A 565 6.25 27.27 -44.55
CA LEU A 565 5.69 26.92 -43.23
C LEU A 565 4.38 27.68 -42.98
N ASN A 566 4.39 28.99 -43.25
CA ASN A 566 3.23 29.84 -43.09
C ASN A 566 2.10 29.42 -44.04
N GLU A 567 2.39 29.19 -45.32
CA GLU A 567 1.39 28.70 -46.28
C GLU A 567 0.74 27.38 -45.83
N THR A 568 1.52 26.49 -45.22
CA THR A 568 1.03 25.22 -44.67
C THR A 568 0.06 25.43 -43.52
N ILE A 569 0.39 26.31 -42.57
CA ILE A 569 -0.49 26.62 -41.43
C ILE A 569 -1.80 27.26 -41.91
N LYS A 570 -1.73 28.19 -42.88
CA LYS A 570 -2.93 28.76 -43.54
C LYS A 570 -3.81 27.67 -44.13
N LYS A 571 -3.22 26.69 -44.82
CA LYS A 571 -3.98 25.57 -45.39
C LYS A 571 -4.64 24.72 -44.31
N CYS A 572 -3.97 24.45 -43.19
CA CYS A 572 -4.57 23.73 -42.06
C CYS A 572 -5.75 24.51 -41.44
N LEU A 573 -5.60 25.82 -41.25
CA LEU A 573 -6.66 26.68 -40.71
C LEU A 573 -7.86 26.76 -41.67
N HIS A 574 -7.62 26.96 -42.97
CA HIS A 574 -8.70 26.95 -43.96
C HIS A 574 -9.41 25.60 -44.04
N LEU A 575 -8.68 24.48 -43.96
CA LEU A 575 -9.30 23.15 -43.91
C LEU A 575 -10.20 22.97 -42.69
N ALA A 576 -9.80 23.48 -41.52
CA ALA A 576 -10.61 23.42 -40.31
C ALA A 576 -11.86 24.31 -40.42
N GLU A 577 -11.70 25.52 -40.96
CA GLU A 577 -12.81 26.46 -41.20
C GLU A 577 -13.82 25.91 -42.22
N ASP A 578 -13.35 25.33 -43.33
CA ASP A 578 -14.20 24.67 -44.34
C ASP A 578 -15.02 23.50 -43.75
N CYS A 579 -14.49 22.84 -42.72
CA CYS A 579 -15.16 21.74 -42.02
C CYS A 579 -16.03 22.19 -40.84
N GLY A 580 -16.00 23.48 -40.47
CA GLY A 580 -16.78 24.03 -39.35
C GLY A 580 -16.16 23.81 -37.97
N TYR A 581 -14.86 23.49 -37.90
CA TYR A 581 -14.07 23.10 -36.72
C TYR A 581 -14.51 21.77 -36.07
#